data_AF-A0A7C4RCS4-F1
#
_entry.id   AF-A0A7C4RCS4-F1
#
_cell.length_a   1.000
_cell.length_b   1.000
_cell.length_c   1.000
_cell.angle_alpha   90.00
_cell.angle_beta   90.00
_cell.angle_gamma   90.00
#
_symmetry.space_group_name_H-M   'P 1'
#
loop_
_entity.id
_entity.type
_entity.pdbx_description
1 polymer ?
#
loop_
_entity_poly.entity_id
_entity_poly.type
_entity_poly.pdbx_seq_one_letter_code
_entity_poly.pdbx_strand_id
1 'polypeptide(L)'
;MKNKSQTAKHFEEIARHEEKINILVRFPPGKMKIEETTEQLIYIKRRSVAKLTYVRDMKAEELGKILVFIEENHGRYENKKQLIELLITNFSSITGRKPQKAAKKIVTNFLITLNALELLDSNAQLSIYGKKLSRYFRMDVQKYKDYLGWLVLSKGGWIVILTELDELYKSHYFIKSKDELFQLLCEKLQQNGYIKGRWNLTDIFSWLTYLNILKQWDRITKIHQIDWKRVYGLLRDKALA
;
A
#
# COMPACT_ATOMS: atom_id res chain seq x y z
N MET A 1 13.56 33.36 8.76
CA MET A 1 13.74 31.90 9.02
C MET A 1 13.30 31.55 10.45
N LYS A 2 12.01 31.41 10.71
CA LYS A 2 11.45 30.91 11.99
C LYS A 2 10.06 30.34 11.66
N ASN A 3 9.91 29.03 11.41
CA ASN A 3 8.58 28.37 11.36
C ASN A 3 8.61 26.84 11.29
N LYS A 4 9.72 26.20 10.87
CA LYS A 4 9.80 24.73 10.85
C LYS A 4 9.88 24.07 12.24
N SER A 5 10.35 24.82 13.25
CA SER A 5 10.54 24.32 14.63
C SER A 5 9.23 24.25 15.43
N GLN A 6 8.28 25.15 15.19
CA GLN A 6 7.00 25.17 15.90
C GLN A 6 6.04 24.09 15.41
N THR A 7 6.03 23.79 14.11
CA THR A 7 5.20 22.71 13.55
C THR A 7 5.65 21.33 14.08
N ALA A 8 6.97 21.09 14.16
CA ALA A 8 7.51 19.84 14.71
C ALA A 8 7.18 19.68 16.21
N LYS A 9 7.29 20.76 16.99
CA LYS A 9 6.91 20.75 18.42
C LYS A 9 5.41 20.55 18.65
N HIS A 10 4.56 21.12 17.79
CA HIS A 10 3.11 20.92 17.87
C HIS A 10 2.70 19.47 17.59
N PHE A 11 3.36 18.79 16.64
CA PHE A 11 3.15 17.36 16.40
C PHE A 11 3.68 16.48 17.54
N GLU A 12 4.78 16.88 18.21
CA GLU A 12 5.27 16.20 19.43
C GLU A 12 4.35 16.40 20.64
N GLU A 13 3.70 17.56 20.79
CA GLU A 13 2.72 17.82 21.85
C GLU A 13 1.40 17.03 21.63
N ILE A 14 0.90 16.96 20.39
CA ILE A 14 -0.24 16.10 20.03
C ILE A 14 0.09 14.62 20.29
N ALA A 15 1.35 14.20 20.08
CA ALA A 15 1.80 12.84 20.39
C ALA A 15 1.93 12.54 21.89
N ARG A 16 2.00 13.57 22.76
CA ARG A 16 2.11 13.44 24.22
C ARG A 16 0.76 13.53 24.95
N HIS A 17 -0.29 14.02 24.29
CA HIS A 17 -1.65 13.97 24.83
C HIS A 17 -2.31 12.64 24.47
N GLU A 18 -1.93 11.62 25.25
CA GLU A 18 -2.55 10.31 25.27
C GLU A 18 -4.00 10.39 25.79
N GLU A 19 -4.97 10.54 24.90
CA GLU A 19 -6.21 9.80 25.12
C GLU A 19 -5.91 8.35 24.78
N LYS A 20 -5.79 7.51 25.82
CA LYS A 20 -5.81 6.05 25.67
C LYS A 20 -7.15 5.67 25.03
N ILE A 21 -7.17 5.56 23.71
CA ILE A 21 -8.29 4.99 22.99
C ILE A 21 -8.32 3.50 23.35
N ASN A 22 -9.14 3.14 24.32
CA ASN A 22 -9.46 1.76 24.64
C ASN A 22 -10.32 1.20 23.51
N ILE A 23 -9.69 0.63 22.49
CA ILE A 23 -10.39 -0.11 21.44
C ILE A 23 -10.75 -1.48 22.02
N LEU A 24 -12.02 -1.63 22.42
CA LEU A 24 -12.56 -2.90 22.91
C LEU A 24 -12.84 -3.83 21.71
N VAL A 25 -11.83 -4.58 21.27
CA VAL A 25 -12.02 -5.62 20.24
C VAL A 25 -12.49 -6.89 20.92
N ARG A 26 -13.80 -7.18 20.88
CA ARG A 26 -14.35 -8.46 21.37
C ARG A 26 -14.08 -9.55 20.34
N PHE A 27 -13.17 -10.46 20.68
CA PHE A 27 -12.97 -11.73 19.96
C PHE A 27 -13.71 -12.86 20.70
N PRO A 28 -14.20 -13.89 19.99
CA PRO A 28 -14.68 -15.13 20.61
C PRO A 28 -13.54 -15.76 21.46
N PRO A 29 -13.85 -16.38 22.60
CA PRO A 29 -12.85 -16.72 23.62
C PRO A 29 -11.97 -17.88 23.14
N GLY A 30 -10.67 -17.61 22.91
CA GLY A 30 -9.75 -18.63 22.41
C GLY A 30 -8.33 -18.16 22.08
N LYS A 31 -7.66 -17.51 23.04
CA LYS A 31 -6.19 -17.41 23.21
C LYS A 31 -5.35 -16.86 22.03
N MET A 32 -5.11 -15.55 22.04
CA MET A 32 -3.79 -14.96 21.71
C MET A 32 -3.62 -13.70 22.57
N LYS A 33 -2.42 -13.46 23.12
CA LYS A 33 -2.14 -12.33 24.04
C LYS A 33 -2.38 -11.00 23.32
N ILE A 34 -3.39 -10.27 23.79
CA ILE A 34 -4.03 -9.11 23.17
C ILE A 34 -3.11 -7.87 23.09
N GLU A 35 -2.11 -7.80 23.96
CA GLU A 35 -1.26 -6.61 24.14
C GLU A 35 -0.18 -6.47 23.04
N GLU A 36 0.54 -7.54 22.70
CA GLU A 36 1.60 -7.50 21.67
C GLU A 36 1.06 -7.17 20.26
N THR A 37 -0.19 -7.56 19.97
CA THR A 37 -0.82 -7.35 18.65
C THR A 37 -1.29 -5.90 18.47
N THR A 38 -1.77 -5.29 19.56
CA THR A 38 -2.25 -3.91 19.56
C THR A 38 -1.08 -2.94 19.47
N GLU A 39 0.02 -3.21 20.18
CA GLU A 39 1.24 -2.41 20.10
C GLU A 39 1.92 -2.46 18.72
N GLN A 40 1.94 -3.63 18.05
CA GLN A 40 2.46 -3.73 16.68
C GLN A 40 1.61 -2.96 15.67
N LEU A 41 0.28 -3.04 15.77
CA LEU A 41 -0.61 -2.27 14.89
C LEU A 41 -0.51 -0.76 15.17
N ILE A 42 -0.40 -0.35 16.44
CA ILE A 42 -0.17 1.04 16.82
C ILE A 42 1.21 1.51 16.33
N TYR A 43 2.25 0.69 16.48
CA TYR A 43 3.60 0.99 15.99
C TYR A 43 3.63 1.12 14.47
N ILE A 44 2.99 0.20 13.75
CA ILE A 44 2.86 0.28 12.29
C ILE A 44 2.03 1.50 11.90
N LYS A 45 0.94 1.83 12.60
CA LYS A 45 0.13 3.05 12.36
C LYS A 45 0.96 4.32 12.61
N ARG A 46 1.77 4.36 13.67
CA ARG A 46 2.72 5.45 13.99
C ARG A 46 3.83 5.58 12.94
N ARG A 47 4.33 4.47 12.40
CA ARG A 47 5.32 4.46 11.29
C ARG A 47 4.68 4.82 9.94
N SER A 48 3.42 4.45 9.73
CA SER A 48 2.58 4.77 8.56
C SER A 48 2.13 6.24 8.51
N VAL A 49 2.50 7.05 9.51
CA VAL A 49 2.44 8.53 9.40
C VAL A 49 3.40 9.02 8.30
N ALA A 50 4.33 8.17 7.85
CA ALA A 50 4.92 8.30 6.51
C ALA A 50 3.87 7.98 5.43
N LYS A 51 3.37 9.04 4.78
CA LYS A 51 2.41 9.08 3.65
C LYS A 51 2.07 7.72 3.01
N LEU A 52 0.78 7.38 3.00
CA LEU A 52 0.23 6.23 2.27
C LEU A 52 0.82 6.13 0.86
N THR A 53 1.21 4.93 0.46
CA THR A 53 1.66 4.69 -0.92
C THR A 53 0.44 4.70 -1.84
N TYR A 54 0.45 5.63 -2.80
CA TYR A 54 -0.56 5.69 -3.84
C TYR A 54 -0.13 4.84 -5.04
N VAL A 55 -0.94 3.86 -5.41
CA VAL A 55 -0.82 3.16 -6.69
C VAL A 55 -1.85 3.74 -7.64
N ARG A 56 -1.39 4.24 -8.79
CA ARG A 56 -2.25 4.85 -9.78
C ARG A 56 -1.88 4.35 -11.16
N ASP A 57 -2.88 3.90 -11.90
CA ASP A 57 -2.74 3.40 -13.26
C ASP A 57 -1.84 2.14 -13.36
N MET A 58 -1.62 1.43 -12.24
CA MET A 58 -0.75 0.25 -12.15
C MET A 58 -1.52 -0.97 -11.64
N LYS A 59 -1.39 -2.11 -12.32
CA LYS A 59 -1.84 -3.42 -11.81
C LYS A 59 -0.73 -4.09 -11.00
N ALA A 60 -1.10 -4.93 -10.04
CA ALA A 60 -0.12 -5.64 -9.22
C ALA A 60 0.84 -6.47 -10.09
N GLU A 61 0.33 -7.21 -11.08
CA GLU A 61 1.15 -8.03 -11.98
C GLU A 61 2.11 -7.21 -12.83
N GLU A 62 1.74 -5.97 -13.19
CA GLU A 62 2.63 -5.07 -13.94
C GLU A 62 3.81 -4.64 -13.10
N LEU A 63 3.64 -4.44 -11.79
CA LEU A 63 4.76 -4.20 -10.89
C LEU A 63 5.77 -5.34 -11.00
N GLY A 64 5.33 -6.61 -10.95
CA GLY A 64 6.20 -7.77 -11.11
C GLY A 64 6.97 -7.77 -12.42
N LYS A 65 6.28 -7.52 -13.54
CA LYS A 65 6.91 -7.44 -14.88
C LYS A 65 7.94 -6.31 -14.98
N ILE A 66 7.63 -5.15 -14.40
CA ILE A 66 8.56 -4.01 -14.36
C ILE A 66 9.81 -4.37 -13.56
N LEU A 67 9.66 -5.01 -12.41
CA LEU A 67 10.82 -5.41 -11.61
C LEU A 67 11.73 -6.38 -12.38
N VAL A 68 11.15 -7.39 -13.03
CA VAL A 68 11.91 -8.32 -13.88
C VAL A 68 12.64 -7.57 -14.99
N PHE A 69 11.94 -6.67 -15.68
CA PHE A 69 12.55 -5.88 -16.75
C PHE A 69 13.71 -5.01 -16.26
N ILE A 70 13.56 -4.37 -15.10
CA ILE A 70 14.63 -3.57 -14.47
C ILE A 70 15.83 -4.46 -14.14
N GLU A 71 15.60 -5.65 -13.58
CA GLU A 71 16.66 -6.62 -13.25
C GLU A 71 17.44 -7.08 -14.48
N GLU A 72 16.72 -7.44 -15.56
CA GLU A 72 17.31 -7.95 -16.81
C GLU A 72 18.07 -6.87 -17.60
N ASN A 73 17.75 -5.60 -17.37
CA ASN A 73 18.41 -4.47 -18.02
C ASN A 73 19.34 -3.72 -17.06
N HIS A 74 19.72 -4.35 -15.94
CA HIS A 74 20.75 -3.82 -15.06
C HIS A 74 22.03 -3.52 -15.85
N GLY A 75 22.60 -2.34 -15.66
CA GLY A 75 23.79 -1.87 -16.39
C GLY A 75 23.51 -1.27 -17.77
N ARG A 76 22.27 -1.29 -18.27
CA ARG A 76 21.87 -0.56 -19.49
C ARG A 76 21.39 0.87 -19.23
N TYR A 77 21.36 1.26 -17.96
CA TYR A 77 21.05 2.61 -17.52
C TYR A 77 21.90 2.90 -16.26
N GLU A 78 22.39 4.13 -16.15
CA GLU A 78 23.29 4.59 -15.08
C GLU A 78 22.55 5.43 -14.04
N ASN A 79 21.40 5.97 -14.41
CA ASN A 79 20.65 6.89 -13.55
C ASN A 79 19.14 6.79 -13.78
N LYS A 80 18.38 7.40 -12.87
CA LYS A 80 16.92 7.41 -12.88
C LYS A 80 16.30 7.97 -14.17
N LYS A 81 16.95 8.94 -14.83
CA LYS A 81 16.45 9.53 -16.07
C LYS A 81 16.51 8.51 -17.21
N GLN A 82 17.66 7.85 -17.37
CA GLN A 82 17.82 6.80 -18.36
C GLN A 82 16.89 5.61 -18.09
N LEU A 83 16.66 5.25 -16.82
CA LEU A 83 15.67 4.22 -16.47
C LEU A 83 14.25 4.62 -16.92
N ILE A 84 13.84 5.88 -16.70
CA ILE A 84 12.54 6.38 -17.15
C ILE A 84 12.41 6.26 -18.67
N GLU A 85 13.43 6.69 -19.41
CA GLU A 85 13.43 6.61 -20.88
C GLU A 85 13.33 5.16 -21.35
N LEU A 86 14.10 4.25 -20.73
CA LEU A 86 14.07 2.82 -21.05
C LEU A 86 12.68 2.21 -20.80
N LEU A 87 12.04 2.52 -19.66
CA LEU A 87 10.71 2.04 -19.31
C LEU A 87 9.62 2.63 -20.21
N ILE A 88 9.75 3.88 -20.66
CA ILE A 88 8.79 4.50 -21.60
C ILE A 88 8.88 3.81 -22.96
N THR A 89 10.10 3.63 -23.48
CA THR A 89 10.34 2.98 -24.78
C THR A 89 9.80 1.56 -24.79
N ASN A 90 9.93 0.83 -23.67
CA ASN A 90 9.49 -0.56 -23.55
C ASN A 90 8.12 -0.71 -22.84
N PHE A 91 7.37 0.38 -22.67
CA PHE A 91 6.15 0.36 -21.86
C PHE A 91 5.14 -0.69 -22.34
N SER A 92 4.90 -0.74 -23.65
CA SER A 92 3.94 -1.65 -24.25
C SER A 92 4.37 -3.11 -24.18
N SER A 93 5.66 -3.40 -24.35
CA SER A 93 6.19 -4.76 -24.25
C SER A 93 6.16 -5.27 -22.81
N ILE A 94 6.47 -4.41 -21.83
CA ILE A 94 6.46 -4.77 -20.41
C ILE A 94 5.03 -4.98 -19.89
N THR A 95 4.12 -4.04 -20.18
CA THR A 95 2.77 -4.04 -19.57
C THR A 95 1.72 -4.75 -20.41
N GLY A 96 1.97 -4.96 -21.71
CA GLY A 96 0.96 -5.44 -22.67
C GLY A 96 -0.11 -4.39 -23.00
N ARG A 97 0.05 -3.14 -22.54
CA ARG A 97 -0.87 -2.03 -22.84
C ARG A 97 -0.46 -1.35 -24.14
N LYS A 98 -1.44 -0.82 -24.88
CA LYS A 98 -1.16 0.01 -26.07
C LYS A 98 -0.33 1.25 -25.68
N PRO A 99 0.53 1.77 -26.59
CA PRO A 99 1.27 2.99 -26.35
C PRO A 99 0.29 4.12 -26.00
N GLN A 100 0.43 4.69 -24.81
CA GLN A 100 -0.42 5.80 -24.39
C GLN A 100 0.34 7.11 -24.55
N LYS A 101 -0.36 8.17 -25.00
CA LYS A 101 0.17 9.55 -24.97
C LYS A 101 0.66 9.94 -23.55
N ALA A 102 0.14 9.27 -22.51
CA ALA A 102 0.50 9.46 -21.11
C ALA A 102 1.52 8.44 -20.55
N ALA A 103 2.21 7.65 -21.38
CA ALA A 103 3.16 6.62 -20.91
C ALA A 103 4.21 7.18 -19.94
N LYS A 104 4.75 8.38 -20.20
CA LYS A 104 5.67 9.08 -19.29
C LYS A 104 5.07 9.30 -17.90
N LYS A 105 3.81 9.71 -17.82
CA LYS A 105 3.11 9.93 -16.55
C LYS A 105 2.91 8.62 -15.80
N ILE A 106 2.51 7.56 -16.52
CA ILE A 106 2.29 6.24 -15.93
C ILE A 106 3.62 5.66 -15.39
N VAL A 107 4.69 5.68 -16.19
CA VAL A 107 6.03 5.25 -15.76
C VAL A 107 6.52 6.06 -14.56
N THR A 108 6.24 7.37 -14.53
CA THR A 108 6.58 8.20 -13.36
C THR A 108 5.81 7.75 -12.12
N ASN A 109 4.50 7.48 -12.23
CA ASN A 109 3.71 6.91 -11.13
C ASN A 109 4.30 5.56 -10.69
N PHE A 110 4.74 4.74 -11.64
CA PHE A 110 5.34 3.45 -11.32
C PHE A 110 6.59 3.60 -10.46
N LEU A 111 7.50 4.49 -10.83
CA LEU A 111 8.69 4.74 -10.03
C LEU A 111 8.37 5.36 -8.66
N ILE A 112 7.31 6.16 -8.54
CA ILE A 112 6.86 6.67 -7.23
C ILE A 112 6.44 5.49 -6.34
N THR A 113 5.62 4.56 -6.85
CA THR A 113 5.23 3.35 -6.12
C THR A 113 6.45 2.49 -5.76
N LEU A 114 7.36 2.24 -6.70
CA LEU A 114 8.55 1.43 -6.45
C LEU A 114 9.44 2.03 -5.36
N ASN A 115 9.65 3.35 -5.38
CA ASN A 115 10.42 4.03 -4.33
C ASN A 115 9.70 4.00 -2.97
N ALA A 116 8.38 4.20 -2.95
CA ALA A 116 7.60 4.20 -1.72
C ALA A 116 7.55 2.82 -1.04
N LEU A 117 7.63 1.74 -1.83
CA LEU A 117 7.75 0.37 -1.34
C LEU A 117 9.22 -0.06 -1.13
N GLU A 118 10.18 0.87 -1.21
CA GLU A 118 11.62 0.60 -1.06
C GLU A 118 12.16 -0.47 -2.03
N LEU A 119 11.57 -0.59 -3.22
CA LEU A 119 11.95 -1.59 -4.24
C LEU A 119 13.13 -1.16 -5.10
N LEU A 120 13.48 0.13 -5.06
CA LEU A 120 14.64 0.70 -5.72
C LEU A 120 15.60 1.29 -4.70
N ASP A 121 16.90 1.23 -5.00
CA ASP A 121 17.93 1.97 -4.27
C ASP A 121 18.10 3.40 -4.82
N SER A 122 19.06 4.15 -4.24
CA SER A 122 19.35 5.54 -4.64
C SER A 122 19.81 5.68 -6.09
N ASN A 123 20.35 4.61 -6.68
CA ASN A 123 20.85 4.56 -8.05
C ASN A 123 19.80 4.04 -9.05
N ALA A 124 18.55 3.90 -8.60
CA ALA A 124 17.46 3.32 -9.37
C ALA A 124 17.71 1.85 -9.80
N GLN A 125 18.54 1.12 -9.06
CA GLN A 125 18.69 -0.32 -9.18
C GLN A 125 17.71 -1.03 -8.24
N LEU A 126 17.44 -2.30 -8.48
CA LEU A 126 16.60 -3.07 -7.55
C LEU A 126 17.28 -3.20 -6.18
N SER A 127 16.56 -2.79 -5.15
CA SER A 127 16.96 -3.03 -3.75
C SER A 127 16.88 -4.53 -3.40
N ILE A 128 17.28 -4.90 -2.19
CA ILE A 128 17.08 -6.27 -1.69
C ILE A 128 15.59 -6.67 -1.74
N TYR A 129 14.69 -5.75 -1.37
CA TYR A 129 13.25 -5.99 -1.46
C TYR A 129 12.80 -6.14 -2.92
N GLY A 130 13.30 -5.29 -3.82
CA GLY A 130 13.03 -5.35 -5.26
C GLY A 130 13.46 -6.68 -5.88
N LYS A 131 14.70 -7.13 -5.61
CA LYS A 131 15.24 -8.40 -6.10
C LYS A 131 14.47 -9.60 -5.58
N LYS A 132 14.15 -9.64 -4.27
CA LYS A 132 13.36 -10.72 -3.65
C LYS A 132 11.96 -10.80 -4.28
N LEU A 133 11.29 -9.66 -4.46
CA LEU A 133 9.97 -9.61 -5.09
C LEU A 133 10.00 -10.02 -6.57
N SER A 134 10.99 -9.54 -7.34
CA SER A 134 11.23 -9.93 -8.74
C SER A 134 11.43 -11.45 -8.87
N ARG A 135 12.26 -12.03 -7.99
CA ARG A 135 12.50 -13.47 -7.95
C ARG A 135 11.22 -14.25 -7.66
N TYR A 136 10.42 -13.84 -6.66
CA TYR A 136 9.15 -14.50 -6.37
C TYR A 136 8.17 -14.40 -7.53
N PHE A 137 8.11 -13.27 -8.23
CA PHE A 137 7.27 -13.13 -9.41
C PHE A 137 7.57 -14.18 -10.49
N ARG A 138 8.86 -14.50 -10.69
CA ARG A 138 9.30 -15.51 -11.68
C ARG A 138 9.10 -16.96 -11.22
N MET A 139 9.14 -17.22 -9.92
CA MET A 139 9.21 -18.58 -9.38
C MET A 139 7.88 -19.08 -8.79
N ASP A 140 7.13 -18.22 -8.12
CA ASP A 140 5.99 -18.61 -7.30
C ASP A 140 5.02 -17.44 -7.11
N VAL A 141 3.88 -17.53 -7.81
CA VAL A 141 2.83 -16.49 -7.78
C VAL A 141 2.29 -16.27 -6.37
N GLN A 142 2.22 -17.30 -5.53
CA GLN A 142 1.70 -17.15 -4.18
C GLN A 142 2.72 -16.44 -3.29
N LYS A 143 4.00 -16.80 -3.34
CA LYS A 143 5.06 -16.06 -2.63
C LYS A 143 5.16 -14.61 -3.10
N TYR A 144 4.95 -14.35 -4.38
CA TYR A 144 4.88 -12.99 -4.91
C TYR A 144 3.75 -12.20 -4.26
N LYS A 145 2.54 -12.77 -4.23
CA LYS A 145 1.38 -12.15 -3.58
C LYS A 145 1.59 -11.96 -2.09
N ASP A 146 2.18 -12.93 -1.40
CA ASP A 146 2.45 -12.85 0.03
C ASP A 146 3.42 -11.70 0.33
N TYR A 147 4.55 -11.68 -0.38
CA TYR A 147 5.59 -10.68 -0.17
C TYR A 147 5.16 -9.28 -0.59
N LEU A 148 4.43 -9.14 -1.72
CA LEU A 148 3.83 -7.86 -2.11
C LEU A 148 2.79 -7.40 -1.09
N GLY A 149 1.97 -8.31 -0.57
CA GLY A 149 1.00 -8.04 0.49
C GLY A 149 1.67 -7.50 1.75
N TRP A 150 2.73 -8.15 2.20
CA TRP A 150 3.54 -7.65 3.33
C TRP A 150 4.11 -6.26 3.05
N LEU A 151 4.68 -6.01 1.86
CA LEU A 151 5.23 -4.70 1.48
C LEU A 151 4.19 -3.59 1.51
N VAL A 152 3.02 -3.79 0.89
CA VAL A 152 1.99 -2.73 0.84
C VAL A 152 1.38 -2.46 2.21
N LEU A 153 1.26 -3.47 3.07
CA LEU A 153 0.76 -3.30 4.43
C LEU A 153 1.78 -2.62 5.35
N SER A 154 3.04 -3.03 5.30
CA SER A 154 4.09 -2.57 6.22
C SER A 154 4.82 -1.30 5.76
N LYS A 155 5.20 -1.21 4.48
CA LYS A 155 5.88 -0.05 3.88
C LYS A 155 4.90 0.89 3.20
N GLY A 156 3.89 0.34 2.54
CA GLY A 156 2.86 1.11 1.85
C GLY A 156 1.85 1.80 2.77
N GLY A 157 1.81 1.41 4.05
CA GLY A 157 0.88 1.93 5.04
C GLY A 157 -0.57 1.49 4.84
N TRP A 158 -0.85 0.52 3.96
CA TRP A 158 -2.22 0.16 3.58
C TRP A 158 -3.03 -0.47 4.71
N ILE A 159 -2.40 -0.86 5.82
CA ILE A 159 -3.12 -1.24 7.03
C ILE A 159 -4.06 -0.13 7.54
N VAL A 160 -3.69 1.13 7.32
CA VAL A 160 -4.54 2.28 7.65
C VAL A 160 -5.82 2.26 6.83
N ILE A 161 -5.73 1.98 5.53
CA ILE A 161 -6.88 1.88 4.64
C ILE A 161 -7.84 0.79 5.13
N LEU A 162 -7.31 -0.37 5.51
CA LEU A 162 -8.13 -1.48 6.03
C LEU A 162 -8.80 -1.14 7.36
N THR A 163 -8.08 -0.46 8.24
CA THR A 163 -8.60 -0.04 9.55
C THR A 163 -9.74 0.96 9.39
N GLU A 164 -9.54 1.98 8.56
CA GLU A 164 -10.57 3.00 8.31
C GLU A 164 -11.79 2.43 7.60
N LEU A 165 -11.58 1.48 6.68
CA LEU A 165 -12.65 0.74 6.01
C LEU A 165 -13.49 -0.09 6.99
N ASP A 166 -12.84 -0.83 7.90
CA ASP A 166 -13.50 -1.64 8.92
C ASP A 166 -14.32 -0.78 9.89
N GLU A 167 -13.78 0.39 10.27
CA GLU A 167 -14.49 1.36 11.09
C GLU A 167 -15.73 1.93 10.38
N LEU A 168 -15.63 2.24 9.08
CA LEU A 168 -16.78 2.71 8.29
C LEU A 168 -17.91 1.68 8.22
N TYR A 169 -17.57 0.39 8.11
CA TYR A 169 -18.57 -0.68 8.15
C TYR A 169 -19.21 -0.84 9.54
N LYS A 170 -18.46 -0.58 10.62
CA LYS A 170 -18.96 -0.66 11.99
C LYS A 170 -19.80 0.53 12.43
N SER A 171 -19.60 1.71 11.84
CA SER A 171 -20.33 2.92 12.21
C SER A 171 -21.75 3.00 11.63
N HIS A 172 -22.31 1.88 11.14
CA HIS A 172 -23.68 1.76 10.62
C HIS A 172 -24.02 2.74 9.48
N TYR A 173 -23.01 3.23 8.73
CA TYR A 173 -23.28 4.01 7.52
C TYR A 173 -24.04 3.15 6.51
N PHE A 174 -25.16 3.66 6.03
CA PHE A 174 -25.88 3.04 4.94
C PHE A 174 -25.16 3.33 3.61
N ILE A 175 -24.24 2.44 3.23
CA ILE A 175 -23.48 2.54 1.98
C ILE A 175 -24.34 2.01 0.83
N LYS A 176 -24.70 2.89 -0.10
CA LYS A 176 -25.57 2.57 -1.26
C LYS A 176 -24.78 2.02 -2.43
N SER A 177 -23.52 2.45 -2.58
CA SER A 177 -22.68 2.09 -3.72
C SER A 177 -21.20 2.00 -3.38
N LYS A 178 -20.44 1.36 -4.28
CA LYS A 178 -18.97 1.29 -4.18
C LYS A 178 -18.32 2.67 -4.29
N ASP A 179 -18.87 3.54 -5.13
CA ASP A 179 -18.35 4.90 -5.32
C ASP A 179 -18.55 5.76 -4.07
N GLU A 180 -19.72 5.63 -3.42
CA GLU A 180 -19.99 6.28 -2.14
C GLU A 180 -19.05 5.80 -1.03
N LEU A 181 -18.80 4.49 -0.94
CA LEU A 181 -17.79 3.95 -0.02
C LEU A 181 -16.41 4.56 -0.26
N PHE A 182 -15.99 4.64 -1.52
CA PHE A 182 -14.69 5.20 -1.87
C PHE A 182 -14.60 6.68 -1.53
N GLN A 183 -15.68 7.44 -1.72
CA GLN A 183 -15.75 8.83 -1.31
C GLN A 183 -15.61 8.97 0.21
N LEU A 184 -16.43 8.25 0.98
CA LEU A 184 -16.40 8.30 2.45
C LEU A 184 -15.03 7.89 3.02
N LEU A 185 -14.43 6.85 2.47
CA LEU A 185 -13.10 6.41 2.88
C LEU A 185 -12.03 7.45 2.53
N CYS A 186 -12.08 8.07 1.36
CA CYS A 186 -11.20 9.18 1.01
C CYS A 186 -11.37 10.37 1.97
N GLU A 187 -12.60 10.76 2.29
CA GLU A 187 -12.89 11.85 3.24
C GLU A 187 -12.30 11.54 4.62
N LYS A 188 -12.51 10.32 5.12
CA LYS A 188 -11.96 9.90 6.42
C LYS A 188 -10.43 9.88 6.43
N LEU A 189 -9.80 9.35 5.37
CA LEU A 189 -8.34 9.35 5.21
C LEU A 189 -7.77 10.77 5.13
N GLN A 190 -8.50 11.72 4.53
CA GLN A 190 -8.11 13.14 4.48
C GLN A 190 -8.27 13.81 5.85
N GLN A 191 -9.39 13.61 6.53
CA GLN A 191 -9.66 14.16 7.87
C GLN A 191 -8.59 13.71 8.87
N ASN A 192 -8.18 12.45 8.81
CA ASN A 192 -7.13 11.88 9.66
C ASN A 192 -5.70 12.24 9.19
N GLY A 193 -5.55 13.04 8.12
CA GLY A 193 -4.26 13.54 7.64
C GLY A 193 -3.39 12.52 6.92
N TYR A 194 -3.90 11.33 6.60
CA TYR A 194 -3.14 10.27 5.91
C TYR A 194 -2.88 10.56 4.44
N ILE A 195 -3.81 11.29 3.79
CA ILE A 195 -3.71 11.67 2.39
C ILE A 195 -3.99 13.16 2.20
N LYS A 196 -3.54 13.71 1.07
CA LYS A 196 -3.86 15.08 0.64
C LYS A 196 -4.49 15.06 -0.75
N GLY A 197 -5.52 15.88 -0.94
CA GLY A 197 -6.22 16.02 -2.21
C GLY A 197 -7.03 14.78 -2.60
N ARG A 198 -7.60 14.80 -3.81
CA ARG A 198 -8.48 13.71 -4.29
C ARG A 198 -7.66 12.47 -4.63
N TRP A 199 -8.02 11.34 -4.01
CA TRP A 199 -7.49 10.01 -4.30
C TRP A 199 -8.55 9.18 -5.02
N ASN A 200 -8.10 8.30 -5.91
CA ASN A 200 -8.94 7.26 -6.49
C ASN A 200 -8.50 5.92 -5.90
N LEU A 201 -9.38 5.29 -5.11
CA LEU A 201 -9.08 4.04 -4.41
C LEU A 201 -9.26 2.79 -5.30
N THR A 202 -9.68 2.94 -6.56
CA THR A 202 -9.97 1.82 -7.46
C THR A 202 -8.78 0.87 -7.62
N ASP A 203 -7.60 1.41 -7.90
CA ASP A 203 -6.40 0.60 -8.10
C ASP A 203 -5.93 -0.06 -6.79
N ILE A 204 -6.03 0.65 -5.66
CA ILE A 204 -5.72 0.10 -4.33
C ILE A 204 -6.63 -1.09 -4.02
N PHE A 205 -7.94 -0.94 -4.20
CA PHE A 205 -8.89 -2.04 -3.94
C PHE A 205 -8.71 -3.20 -4.91
N SER A 206 -8.35 -2.93 -6.16
CA SER A 206 -7.99 -3.95 -7.14
C SER A 206 -6.79 -4.77 -6.65
N TRP A 207 -5.75 -4.12 -6.14
CA TRP A 207 -4.59 -4.79 -5.54
C TRP A 207 -4.95 -5.58 -4.30
N LEU A 208 -5.69 -4.98 -3.37
CA LEU A 208 -6.13 -5.67 -2.15
C LEU A 208 -6.95 -6.92 -2.47
N THR A 209 -7.75 -6.90 -3.55
CA THR A 209 -8.47 -8.07 -4.04
C THR A 209 -7.52 -9.10 -4.66
N TYR A 210 -6.57 -8.67 -5.50
CA TYR A 210 -5.57 -9.54 -6.12
C TYR A 210 -4.70 -10.29 -5.08
N LEU A 211 -4.39 -9.61 -3.98
CA LEU A 211 -3.59 -10.12 -2.85
C LEU A 211 -4.39 -11.02 -1.88
N ASN A 212 -5.67 -11.24 -2.16
CA ASN A 212 -6.62 -11.96 -1.31
C ASN A 212 -6.79 -11.34 0.08
N ILE A 213 -6.59 -10.03 0.23
CA ILE A 213 -6.79 -9.28 1.48
C ILE A 213 -8.26 -8.83 1.58
N LEU A 214 -8.84 -8.43 0.45
CA LEU A 214 -10.26 -8.14 0.33
C LEU A 214 -10.92 -9.20 -0.56
N LYS A 215 -12.16 -9.57 -0.22
CA LYS A 215 -13.05 -10.22 -1.18
C LYS A 215 -13.57 -9.19 -2.19
N GLN A 216 -14.04 -9.70 -3.33
CA GLN A 216 -14.75 -8.88 -4.31
C GLN A 216 -15.94 -8.17 -3.66
N TRP A 217 -16.31 -7.03 -4.23
CA TRP A 217 -17.44 -6.23 -3.77
C TRP A 217 -18.72 -7.06 -3.82
N ASP A 218 -19.36 -7.26 -2.67
CA ASP A 218 -20.65 -7.91 -2.61
C ASP A 218 -21.75 -6.88 -2.93
N ARG A 219 -22.46 -7.10 -4.04
CA ARG A 219 -23.53 -6.21 -4.49
C ARG A 219 -24.80 -6.30 -3.63
N ILE A 220 -24.97 -7.35 -2.84
CA ILE A 220 -26.12 -7.54 -1.94
C ILE A 220 -25.81 -6.87 -0.61
N THR A 221 -24.73 -7.29 0.04
CA THR A 221 -24.36 -6.77 1.37
C THR A 221 -23.65 -5.42 1.32
N LYS A 222 -23.26 -4.94 0.13
CA LYS A 222 -22.60 -3.64 -0.10
C LYS A 222 -21.33 -3.46 0.73
N ILE A 223 -20.55 -4.52 0.85
CA ILE A 223 -19.27 -4.49 1.56
C ILE A 223 -18.16 -5.20 0.78
N HIS A 224 -16.94 -4.81 1.07
CA HIS A 224 -15.75 -5.63 0.87
C HIS A 224 -15.48 -6.37 2.17
N GLN A 225 -15.53 -7.70 2.16
CA GLN A 225 -15.11 -8.47 3.33
C GLN A 225 -13.58 -8.44 3.44
N ILE A 226 -13.07 -7.95 4.57
CA ILE A 226 -11.65 -7.97 4.90
C ILE A 226 -11.28 -9.34 5.47
N ASP A 227 -10.27 -10.00 4.90
CA ASP A 227 -9.69 -11.21 5.48
C ASP A 227 -8.60 -10.83 6.49
N TRP A 228 -9.03 -10.56 7.73
CA TRP A 228 -8.10 -10.22 8.81
C TRP A 228 -7.11 -11.34 9.12
N LYS A 229 -7.50 -12.62 8.98
CA LYS A 229 -6.59 -13.75 9.18
C LYS A 229 -5.44 -13.70 8.18
N ARG A 230 -5.73 -13.39 6.92
CA ARG A 230 -4.72 -13.16 5.88
C ARG A 230 -3.83 -11.97 6.22
N VAL A 231 -4.40 -10.82 6.60
CA VAL A 231 -3.63 -9.63 6.99
C VAL A 231 -2.63 -9.93 8.11
N TYR A 232 -3.08 -10.61 9.17
CA TYR A 232 -2.21 -11.01 10.28
C TYR A 232 -1.14 -12.01 9.84
N GLY A 233 -1.48 -12.99 9.01
CA GLY A 233 -0.52 -13.94 8.46
C GLY A 233 0.62 -13.24 7.71
N LEU A 234 0.27 -12.25 6.87
CA LEU A 234 1.24 -11.47 6.11
C LEU A 234 2.16 -10.64 7.00
N LEU A 235 1.63 -10.00 8.05
CA LEU A 235 2.41 -9.14 8.94
C LEU A 235 3.28 -9.89 9.96
N ARG A 236 2.89 -11.12 10.30
CA ARG A 236 3.61 -11.94 11.31
C ARG A 236 4.77 -12.73 10.71
N ASP A 237 4.67 -13.13 9.45
CA ASP A 237 5.65 -14.02 8.86
C ASP A 237 7.01 -13.33 8.66
N LYS A 238 7.97 -13.65 9.53
CA LYS A 238 9.33 -13.13 9.46
C LYS A 238 10.06 -13.56 8.19
N ALA A 239 9.64 -14.63 7.51
CA ALA A 239 10.23 -15.02 6.24
C ALA A 239 9.92 -13.99 5.13
N LEU A 240 8.85 -13.19 5.31
CA LEU A 240 8.48 -12.10 4.43
C LEU A 240 9.14 -10.77 4.81
N ALA A 241 9.79 -10.64 5.97
CA ALA A 241 10.64 -9.48 6.30
C ALA A 241 12.02 -9.58 5.62
#